data_AF-A0A2R6RU06-F1
#
_entry.id   AF-A0A2R6RU06-F1
#
_cell.length_a   1.000
_cell.length_b   1.000
_cell.length_c   1.000
_cell.angle_alpha   90.00
_cell.angle_beta   90.00
_cell.angle_gamma   90.00
#
_symmetry.space_group_name_H-M   'P 1'
#
loop_
_entity.id
_entity.type
_entity.pdbx_description
1 polymer ?
#
loop_
_entity_poly.entity_id
_entity_poly.type
_entity_poly.pdbx_seq_one_letter_code
_entity_poly.pdbx_strand_id
1 'polypeptide(L)'
;MELLSLQTLLFISFLCLFIFLVINLKQTPTTGLKFYPLVGSLPQFLKNSHRFLDWTTQVLRDCPSNTAVFRRPGKVQGIITANPSNVEHMLKANFQNYPKGPSLISLLQDFLGRGIFNSDGDLWKVQRKTAS
;
A
#
# COMPACT_ATOMS: atom_id res chain seq x y z
N MET A 1 -36.22 -20.38 -19.88
CA MET A 1 -35.61 -19.40 -18.95
C MET A 1 -34.82 -20.11 -17.85
N GLU A 2 -35.42 -21.06 -17.13
CA GLU A 2 -34.76 -21.89 -16.09
C GLU A 2 -33.45 -22.57 -16.53
N LEU A 3 -33.44 -23.24 -17.68
CA LEU A 3 -32.25 -23.97 -18.17
C LEU A 3 -31.05 -23.05 -18.48
N LEU A 4 -31.32 -21.87 -19.05
CA LEU A 4 -30.29 -20.86 -19.32
C LEU A 4 -29.73 -20.30 -18.00
N SER A 5 -30.58 -20.15 -16.98
CA SER A 5 -30.16 -19.68 -15.66
C SER A 5 -29.31 -20.71 -14.90
N LEU A 6 -29.59 -22.00 -15.06
CA LEU A 6 -28.75 -23.05 -14.47
C LEU A 6 -27.37 -23.08 -15.12
N GLN A 7 -27.31 -22.97 -16.45
CA GLN A 7 -26.06 -23.00 -17.20
C GLN A 7 -25.15 -21.81 -16.86
N THR A 8 -25.71 -20.61 -16.68
CA THR A 8 -24.94 -19.44 -16.26
C THR A 8 -24.44 -19.58 -14.82
N LEU A 9 -25.24 -20.13 -13.90
CA LEU A 9 -24.82 -20.38 -12.52
C LEU A 9 -23.64 -21.36 -12.45
N LEU A 10 -23.71 -22.47 -13.20
CA LEU A 10 -22.63 -23.45 -13.26
C LEU A 10 -21.35 -22.84 -13.83
N PHE A 11 -21.45 -22.06 -14.91
CA PHE A 11 -20.30 -21.38 -15.49
C PHE A 11 -19.63 -20.42 -14.50
N ILE A 12 -20.43 -19.63 -13.76
CA ILE A 12 -19.92 -18.74 -12.71
C ILE A 12 -19.24 -19.54 -11.60
N SER A 13 -19.84 -20.65 -11.16
CA SER A 13 -19.25 -21.52 -10.13
C SER A 13 -17.91 -22.11 -10.56
N PHE A 14 -17.81 -22.63 -11.79
CA PHE A 14 -16.55 -23.14 -12.35
C PHE A 14 -15.51 -22.04 -12.51
N LEU A 15 -15.91 -20.84 -12.95
CA LEU A 15 -15.02 -19.69 -13.07
C LEU A 15 -14.50 -19.26 -11.69
N CYS A 16 -15.37 -19.20 -10.67
CA CYS A 16 -14.99 -18.89 -9.30
C CYS A 16 -14.03 -19.95 -8.72
N LEU A 17 -14.29 -21.25 -8.95
CA LEU A 17 -13.42 -22.34 -8.54
C LEU A 17 -12.06 -22.27 -9.23
N PHE A 18 -12.04 -22.02 -10.55
CA PHE A 18 -10.82 -21.87 -11.32
C PHE A 18 -9.98 -20.69 -10.82
N ILE A 19 -10.61 -19.54 -10.60
CA ILE A 19 -9.96 -18.38 -9.99
C ILE A 19 -9.43 -18.78 -8.60
N PHE A 20 -10.24 -19.37 -7.73
CA PHE A 20 -9.81 -19.81 -6.40
C PHE A 20 -8.60 -20.75 -6.44
N LEU A 21 -8.56 -21.73 -7.35
CA LEU A 21 -7.43 -22.64 -7.51
C LEU A 21 -6.17 -21.92 -7.98
N VAL A 22 -6.28 -21.05 -9.01
CA VAL A 22 -5.16 -20.22 -9.49
C VAL A 22 -4.65 -19.29 -8.39
N ILE A 23 -5.54 -18.83 -7.51
CA ILE A 23 -5.21 -17.97 -6.38
C ILE A 23 -4.38 -18.71 -5.33
N ASN A 24 -4.80 -19.93 -4.96
CA ASN A 24 -4.12 -20.73 -3.94
C ASN A 24 -2.77 -21.27 -4.43
N LEU A 25 -2.66 -21.64 -5.71
CA LEU A 25 -1.41 -22.15 -6.30
C LEU A 25 -0.28 -21.11 -6.34
N LYS A 26 -0.61 -19.81 -6.32
CA LYS A 26 0.37 -18.71 -6.42
C LYS A 26 0.77 -18.11 -5.08
N GLN A 27 0.36 -18.70 -3.96
CA GLN A 27 0.76 -18.23 -2.64
C GLN A 27 2.22 -18.59 -2.39
N THR A 28 3.13 -17.65 -2.63
CA THR A 28 4.50 -17.77 -2.16
C THR A 28 4.56 -17.38 -0.68
N PRO A 29 5.31 -18.13 0.16
CA PRO A 29 5.58 -17.70 1.52
C PRO A 29 6.43 -16.43 1.46
N THR A 30 5.82 -15.28 1.72
CA THR A 30 6.52 -14.00 1.85
C THR A 30 6.77 -13.72 3.32
N THR A 31 8.01 -13.40 3.67
CA THR A 31 8.35 -12.81 4.96
C THR A 31 7.70 -11.43 5.02
N GLY A 32 6.79 -11.22 5.98
CA GLY A 32 6.02 -9.98 6.15
C GLY A 32 4.58 -10.06 5.63
N LEU A 33 4.16 -9.07 4.82
CA LEU A 33 2.77 -8.97 4.36
C LEU A 33 2.41 -10.07 3.38
N LYS A 34 1.27 -10.74 3.63
CA LYS A 34 0.71 -11.71 2.68
C LYS A 34 0.32 -11.05 1.36
N PHE A 35 0.52 -11.75 0.26
CA PHE A 35 0.10 -11.31 -1.05
C PHE A 35 -1.12 -12.09 -1.52
N TYR A 36 -2.23 -11.41 -1.74
CA TYR A 36 -3.40 -11.99 -2.40
C TYR A 36 -3.39 -11.58 -3.89
N PRO A 37 -3.58 -12.54 -4.82
CA PRO A 37 -3.78 -12.21 -6.23
C PRO A 37 -4.99 -11.29 -6.41
N LEU A 38 -4.89 -10.36 -7.37
CA LEU A 38 -5.83 -9.26 -7.66
C LEU A 38 -5.83 -8.11 -6.62
N VAL A 39 -6.10 -8.39 -5.35
CA VAL A 39 -6.29 -7.36 -4.32
C VAL A 39 -5.00 -6.97 -3.58
N GLY A 40 -3.91 -7.70 -3.82
CA GLY A 40 -2.61 -7.45 -3.19
C GLY A 40 -2.66 -7.65 -1.68
N SER A 41 -2.08 -6.72 -0.94
CA SER A 41 -2.05 -6.74 0.54
C SER A 41 -3.29 -6.09 1.16
N LEU A 42 -4.23 -5.58 0.35
CA LEU A 42 -5.40 -4.80 0.80
C LEU A 42 -6.27 -5.49 1.87
N PRO A 43 -6.58 -6.80 1.79
CA PRO A 43 -7.40 -7.45 2.80
C PRO A 43 -6.80 -7.39 4.22
N GLN A 44 -5.47 -7.41 4.34
CA GLN A 44 -4.81 -7.28 5.64
C GLN A 44 -4.94 -5.87 6.22
N PHE A 45 -4.87 -4.85 5.37
CA PHE A 45 -5.09 -3.46 5.80
C PHE A 45 -6.51 -3.24 6.29
N LEU A 46 -7.51 -3.81 5.61
CA LEU A 46 -8.92 -3.70 6.01
C LEU A 46 -9.19 -4.44 7.32
N LYS A 47 -8.68 -5.67 7.47
CA LYS A 47 -8.87 -6.46 8.70
C LYS A 47 -8.25 -5.79 9.93
N ASN A 48 -7.11 -5.13 9.76
CA ASN A 48 -6.36 -4.51 10.86
C ASN A 48 -6.52 -2.99 10.94
N SER A 49 -7.50 -2.40 10.25
CA SER A 49 -7.69 -0.94 10.21
C SER A 49 -7.85 -0.31 11.60
N HIS A 50 -8.57 -1.00 12.50
CA HIS A 50 -8.79 -0.58 13.89
C HIS A 50 -7.51 -0.57 14.75
N ARG A 51 -6.46 -1.27 14.33
CA ARG A 51 -5.18 -1.40 15.04
C ARG A 51 -4.00 -1.21 14.08
N PHE A 52 -4.17 -0.30 13.10
CA PHE A 52 -3.30 -0.19 11.96
C PHE A 52 -1.83 0.00 12.36
N LEU A 53 -1.54 0.94 13.27
CA LEU A 53 -0.18 1.22 13.72
C LEU A 53 0.45 0.01 14.41
N ASP A 54 -0.20 -0.55 15.44
CA ASP A 54 0.30 -1.73 16.17
C ASP A 54 0.56 -2.91 15.25
N TRP A 55 -0.38 -3.19 14.34
CA TRP A 55 -0.25 -4.25 13.36
C TRP A 55 0.92 -4.00 12.39
N THR A 56 1.09 -2.77 11.88
CA THR A 56 2.24 -2.46 11.01
C THR A 56 3.57 -2.61 11.75
N THR A 57 3.65 -2.21 13.03
CA THR A 57 4.85 -2.40 13.84
C THR A 57 5.16 -3.88 14.07
N GLN A 58 4.15 -4.71 14.30
CA GLN A 58 4.31 -6.17 14.40
C GLN A 58 4.86 -6.76 13.09
N VAL A 59 4.24 -6.42 11.96
CA VAL A 59 4.69 -6.87 10.63
C VAL A 59 6.14 -6.48 10.38
N LEU A 60 6.55 -5.25 10.71
CA LEU A 60 7.93 -4.80 10.50
C LEU A 60 8.90 -5.50 11.46
N ARG A 61 8.51 -5.74 12.71
CA ARG A 61 9.33 -6.48 13.69
C ARG A 61 9.60 -7.92 13.23
N ASP A 62 8.61 -8.55 12.62
CA ASP A 62 8.72 -9.93 12.15
C ASP A 62 9.57 -10.05 10.87
N CYS A 63 9.81 -8.93 10.17
CA CYS A 63 10.69 -8.88 9.00
C CYS A 63 12.16 -8.72 9.44
N PRO A 64 13.09 -9.57 8.96
CA PRO A 64 14.52 -9.45 9.32
C PRO A 64 15.17 -8.09 9.00
N SER A 65 14.67 -7.39 7.99
CA SER A 65 15.18 -6.09 7.53
C SER A 65 14.41 -4.89 8.10
N ASN A 66 13.46 -5.12 9.01
CA ASN A 66 12.48 -4.14 9.47
C ASN A 66 11.77 -3.41 8.31
N THR A 67 11.62 -4.08 7.16
CA THR A 67 11.08 -3.51 5.93
C THR A 67 10.14 -4.51 5.27
N ALA A 68 8.95 -4.04 4.90
CA ALA A 68 7.92 -4.83 4.25
C ALA A 68 7.45 -4.15 2.97
N VAL A 69 7.21 -4.95 1.93
CA VAL A 69 6.64 -4.48 0.65
C VAL A 69 5.17 -4.85 0.61
N PHE A 70 4.31 -3.89 0.29
CA PHE A 70 2.89 -4.14 0.04
C PHE A 70 2.56 -3.87 -1.42
N ARG A 71 1.57 -4.61 -1.93
CA ARG A 71 1.00 -4.34 -3.26
C ARG A 71 -0.45 -3.89 -3.11
N ARG A 72 -0.83 -2.85 -3.82
CA ARG A 72 -2.23 -2.41 -3.98
C ARG A 72 -2.76 -2.90 -5.34
N PRO A 73 -4.09 -2.97 -5.54
CA PRO A 73 -4.67 -3.21 -6.85
C PRO A 73 -4.05 -2.28 -7.92
N GLY A 74 -3.95 -2.76 -9.16
CA GLY A 74 -3.37 -1.97 -10.25
C GLY A 74 -1.84 -1.97 -10.31
N LYS A 75 -1.16 -3.01 -9.79
CA LYS A 75 0.32 -3.17 -9.78
C LYS A 75 1.08 -2.08 -9.01
N VAL A 76 0.40 -1.21 -8.28
CA VAL A 76 1.04 -0.20 -7.42
C VAL A 76 1.69 -0.91 -6.23
N GLN A 77 2.98 -0.67 -6.02
CA GLN A 77 3.74 -1.22 -4.91
C GLN A 77 4.17 -0.09 -3.98
N GLY A 78 4.23 -0.38 -2.68
CA GLY A 78 4.77 0.54 -1.69
C GLY A 78 5.60 -0.20 -0.67
N ILE A 79 6.43 0.57 0.03
CA ILE A 79 7.38 0.05 1.01
C ILE A 79 7.04 0.70 2.34
N ILE A 80 7.01 -0.11 3.40
CA ILE A 80 6.94 0.34 4.78
C ILE A 80 8.24 -0.08 5.43
N THR A 81 8.93 0.82 6.12
CA THR A 81 10.21 0.54 6.75
C THR A 81 10.28 1.18 8.13
N ALA A 82 10.83 0.43 9.09
CA ALA A 82 11.28 0.89 10.39
C ALA A 82 12.81 0.77 10.51
N ASN A 83 13.52 0.55 9.40
CA ASN A 83 14.97 0.51 9.38
C ASN A 83 15.53 1.94 9.44
N PRO A 84 16.34 2.29 10.47
CA PRO A 84 16.83 3.65 10.65
C PRO A 84 17.67 4.15 9.47
N SER A 85 18.45 3.28 8.82
CA SER A 85 19.25 3.65 7.65
C SER A 85 18.38 4.02 6.46
N ASN A 86 17.27 3.31 6.24
CA ASN A 86 16.31 3.66 5.18
C ASN A 86 15.58 4.97 5.50
N VAL A 87 15.22 5.19 6.76
CA VAL A 87 14.57 6.43 7.21
C VAL A 87 15.52 7.62 7.03
N GLU A 88 16.78 7.50 7.43
CA GLU A 88 17.78 8.55 7.21
C GLU A 88 17.99 8.81 5.72
N HIS A 89 18.05 7.76 4.90
CA HIS A 89 18.18 7.90 3.46
C HIS A 89 17.02 8.71 2.86
N MET A 90 15.79 8.36 3.20
CA MET A 90 14.59 9.00 2.67
C MET A 90 14.39 10.43 3.17
N LEU A 91 14.66 10.69 4.45
CA LEU A 91 14.31 11.97 5.09
C LEU A 91 15.45 12.98 5.14
N LYS A 92 16.70 12.55 4.94
CA LYS A 92 17.89 13.40 5.06
C LYS A 92 18.82 13.29 3.86
N ALA A 93 19.34 12.09 3.59
CA ALA A 93 20.41 11.94 2.59
C ALA A 93 19.93 12.13 1.13
N ASN A 94 18.69 11.72 0.84
CA ASN A 94 18.17 11.67 -0.53
C ASN A 94 16.73 12.20 -0.63
N PHE A 95 16.38 13.19 0.19
CA PHE A 95 15.02 13.71 0.33
C PHE A 95 14.36 14.13 -0.99
N GLN A 96 15.12 14.71 -1.92
CA GLN A 96 14.61 15.17 -3.21
C GLN A 96 14.03 14.05 -4.09
N ASN A 97 14.47 12.80 -3.90
CA ASN A 97 14.00 11.65 -4.66
C ASN A 97 12.72 11.02 -4.08
N TYR A 98 12.18 11.54 -2.98
CA TYR A 98 10.97 11.05 -2.34
C TYR A 98 9.89 12.15 -2.24
N PRO A 99 9.42 12.72 -3.37
CA PRO A 99 8.33 13.68 -3.36
C PRO A 99 7.02 13.00 -2.91
N LYS A 100 6.12 13.78 -2.30
CA LYS A 100 4.74 13.32 -2.01
C LYS A 100 4.01 12.98 -3.31
N GLY A 101 4.28 13.76 -4.35
CA GLY A 101 3.75 13.57 -5.68
C GLY A 101 2.34 14.15 -5.87
N PRO A 102 1.93 14.35 -7.13
CA PRO A 102 0.74 15.12 -7.47
C PRO A 102 -0.55 14.50 -6.93
N SER A 103 -0.63 13.16 -6.85
CA SER A 103 -1.84 12.47 -6.38
C SER A 103 -2.10 12.67 -4.89
N LEU A 104 -1.04 12.68 -4.06
CA LEU A 104 -1.21 12.95 -2.63
C LEU A 104 -1.48 14.44 -2.40
N ILE A 105 -0.81 15.29 -3.18
CA ILE A 105 -1.00 16.74 -3.10
C ILE A 105 -2.43 17.13 -3.47
N SER A 106 -2.97 16.63 -4.57
CA SER A 106 -4.34 16.95 -5.01
C SER A 106 -5.38 16.47 -4.01
N LEU A 107 -5.21 15.27 -3.45
CA LEU A 107 -6.15 14.69 -2.48
C LEU A 107 -6.25 15.50 -1.19
N LEU A 108 -5.15 16.13 -0.77
CA LEU A 108 -5.12 16.94 0.45
C LEU A 108 -5.25 18.44 0.18
N GLN A 109 -5.30 18.88 -1.07
CA GLN A 109 -5.25 20.30 -1.42
C GLN A 109 -6.44 21.08 -0.88
N ASP A 110 -7.64 20.52 -0.92
CA ASP A 110 -8.84 21.22 -0.46
C ASP A 110 -8.86 21.39 1.07
N PHE A 111 -8.17 20.53 1.79
CA PHE A 111 -8.11 20.55 3.25
C PHE A 111 -6.88 21.30 3.79
N LEU A 112 -5.69 21.03 3.24
CA LEU A 112 -4.39 21.58 3.69
C LEU A 112 -3.89 22.74 2.83
N GLY A 113 -4.60 23.07 1.75
CA GLY A 113 -4.17 24.09 0.79
C GLY A 113 -2.86 23.69 0.09
N ARG A 114 -2.04 24.71 -0.20
CA ARG A 114 -0.66 24.55 -0.74
C ARG A 114 0.40 24.89 0.29
N GLY A 115 0.08 24.68 1.58
CA GLY A 115 0.98 24.97 2.69
C GLY A 115 2.07 23.92 2.90
N ILE A 116 2.84 24.05 3.99
CA ILE A 116 4.03 23.25 4.30
C ILE A 116 3.80 21.72 4.27
N PHE A 117 2.58 21.26 4.56
CA PHE A 117 2.25 19.83 4.51
C PHE A 117 1.98 19.31 3.10
N ASN A 118 1.63 20.20 2.17
CA ASN A 118 1.16 19.87 0.82
C ASN A 118 2.04 20.42 -0.31
N SER A 119 3.29 20.77 0.01
CA SER A 119 4.31 21.25 -0.92
C SER A 119 5.48 20.26 -0.99
N ASP A 120 6.14 20.19 -2.15
CA ASP A 120 7.38 19.41 -2.36
C ASP A 120 8.57 20.35 -2.71
N GLY A 121 9.79 19.82 -2.63
CA GLY A 121 11.00 20.48 -3.15
C GLY A 121 11.35 21.79 -2.46
N ASP A 122 11.73 22.80 -3.25
CA ASP A 122 12.19 24.08 -2.73
C ASP A 122 11.07 24.93 -2.12
N LEU A 123 9.84 24.80 -2.62
CA LEU A 123 8.67 25.44 -2.02
C LEU A 123 8.48 24.98 -0.57
N TRP A 124 8.62 23.68 -0.31
CA TRP A 124 8.59 23.13 1.04
C TRP A 124 9.68 23.70 1.94
N LYS A 125 10.91 23.83 1.43
CA LYS A 125 12.04 24.39 2.19
C LYS A 125 11.78 25.83 2.61
N VAL A 126 11.28 26.66 1.69
CA VAL A 126 10.94 28.06 1.97
C VAL A 126 9.86 28.13 3.03
N GLN A 127 8.76 27.38 2.85
CA GLN A 127 7.66 27.37 3.81
C GLN A 127 8.07 26.87 5.20
N ARG A 128 8.92 25.84 5.28
CA ARG A 128 9.47 25.36 6.56
C ARG A 128 10.33 26.39 7.26
N LYS A 129 11.17 27.12 6.51
CA LYS A 129 12.01 28.19 7.06
C LYS A 129 11.17 29.35 7.59
N THR A 130 10.06 29.69 6.94
CA THR A 130 9.14 30.75 7.41
C THR A 130 8.34 30.35 8.65
N ALA A 131 8.10 29.05 8.85
CA ALA A 131 7.34 28.53 9.99
C ALA A 131 8.19 28.18 11.22
N SER A 132 9.51 28.36 11.16
CA SER A 132 10.47 28.14 12.26
C SER A 132 10.90 29.46 12.87
#